data_AF-A0A9W4J791-F1
#
_entry.id   AF-A0A9W4J791-F1
#
_cell.length_a   1.000
_cell.length_b   1.000
_cell.length_c   1.000
_cell.angle_alpha   90.00
_cell.angle_beta   90.00
_cell.angle_gamma   90.00
#
_symmetry.space_group_name_H-M   'P 1'
#
loop_
_entity.id
_entity.type
_entity.pdbx_description
1 polymer ?
#
loop_
_entity_poly.entity_id
_entity_poly.type
_entity_poly.pdbx_seq_one_letter_code
_entity_poly.pdbx_strand_id
1 'polypeptide(L)'
;MGCYCSCPEPRRSSSDKKPSDRRPSEKRPSDKKDDFLSEAHDVERRLESSGNIYALQQHRFNMCETDMSEFPKIPNTSYNLFDVEQELRELVQEELSIRENRISNSAAADRLQHLKSQYQFLSLKWLFYLSNFAAAQWRAFDLWRSHPQWYMHSQLVDDCVGRQGCCARGCGCCLNRSHNLDASRSLGVGHCTLECGCCARARGFEFSESQKTDLKDLYQSKWEGAPWNGAYGQDRRNFHCMKIHQVSIWGFVPGSGKNPFDMINAPPSYDQSEGKKSKDDESIEEA
;
A
#
# COMPACT_ATOMS: atom_id res chain seq x y z
N MET A 1 -14.43 -82.95 -24.78
CA MET A 1 -14.84 -83.08 -23.36
C MET A 1 -15.01 -81.66 -22.87
N GLY A 2 -16.17 -81.07 -22.62
CA GLY A 2 -17.48 -81.49 -22.09
C GLY A 2 -17.84 -80.36 -21.10
N CYS A 3 -19.06 -79.94 -20.82
CA CYS A 3 -20.41 -80.29 -21.23
C CYS A 3 -21.28 -79.04 -20.99
N TYR A 4 -22.42 -79.03 -21.66
CA TYR A 4 -23.57 -78.14 -21.53
C TYR A 4 -24.02 -77.83 -20.10
N CYS A 5 -24.59 -76.64 -19.90
CA CYS A 5 -25.83 -76.45 -19.12
C CYS A 5 -26.57 -75.20 -19.60
N SER A 6 -27.87 -75.37 -19.84
CA SER A 6 -28.81 -74.40 -20.43
C SER A 6 -29.76 -73.81 -19.38
N CYS A 7 -30.36 -72.67 -19.78
CA CYS A 7 -31.66 -72.08 -19.37
C CYS A 7 -31.74 -71.26 -18.06
N PRO A 8 -32.72 -70.35 -17.87
CA PRO A 8 -33.76 -69.85 -18.80
C PRO A 8 -33.87 -68.30 -18.91
N GLU A 9 -34.60 -67.82 -19.94
CA GLU A 9 -35.10 -66.44 -20.06
C GLU A 9 -36.19 -66.11 -19.03
N PRO A 10 -36.29 -64.84 -18.59
CA PRO A 10 -37.54 -64.27 -18.09
C PRO A 10 -38.16 -63.26 -19.06
N ARG A 11 -39.49 -63.38 -19.17
CA ARG A 11 -40.41 -62.55 -19.95
C ARG A 11 -40.49 -61.09 -19.47
N ARG A 12 -40.65 -60.21 -20.46
CA ARG A 12 -41.38 -58.93 -20.52
C ARG A 12 -41.82 -58.27 -19.19
N SER A 13 -41.46 -57.00 -19.02
CA SER A 13 -42.46 -55.98 -18.65
C SER A 13 -42.13 -54.64 -19.31
N SER A 14 -43.01 -54.24 -20.23
CA SER A 14 -43.14 -52.89 -20.75
C SER A 14 -43.71 -52.02 -19.63
N SER A 15 -42.93 -51.04 -19.16
CA SER A 15 -43.43 -49.95 -18.34
C SER A 15 -43.12 -48.64 -19.04
N ASP A 16 -44.19 -47.99 -19.51
CA ASP A 16 -44.20 -46.64 -20.04
C ASP A 16 -43.60 -45.67 -19.02
N LYS A 17 -42.42 -45.13 -19.32
CA LYS A 17 -41.87 -43.98 -18.60
C LYS A 17 -42.58 -42.72 -19.09
N LYS A 18 -43.44 -42.19 -18.23
CA LYS A 18 -43.97 -40.81 -18.32
C LYS A 18 -42.83 -39.80 -18.51
N PRO A 19 -43.06 -38.68 -19.22
CA PRO A 19 -42.08 -37.60 -19.30
C PRO A 19 -41.85 -37.06 -17.89
N SER A 20 -40.64 -37.24 -17.37
CA SER A 20 -40.24 -36.58 -16.13
C SER A 20 -40.13 -35.10 -16.41
N ASP A 21 -40.94 -34.29 -15.73
CA ASP A 21 -40.71 -32.86 -15.57
C ASP A 21 -39.26 -32.64 -15.11
N ARG A 22 -38.39 -32.22 -16.04
CA ARG A 22 -37.05 -31.75 -15.71
C ARG A 22 -37.20 -30.43 -14.96
N ARG A 23 -37.22 -30.52 -13.64
CA ARG A 23 -36.94 -29.35 -12.79
C ARG A 23 -35.59 -28.75 -13.23
N PRO A 24 -35.48 -27.42 -13.36
CA PRO A 24 -34.21 -26.76 -13.62
C PRO A 24 -33.18 -27.25 -12.59
N SER A 25 -32.09 -27.84 -13.08
CA SER A 25 -30.99 -28.25 -12.20
C SER A 25 -30.38 -27.00 -11.59
N GLU A 26 -30.59 -26.80 -10.29
CA GLU A 26 -29.86 -25.76 -9.54
C GLU A 26 -28.36 -26.01 -9.70
N LYS A 27 -27.66 -25.05 -10.32
CA LYS A 27 -26.20 -25.09 -10.50
C LYS A 27 -25.51 -25.33 -9.16
N ARG A 28 -24.47 -26.16 -9.16
CA ARG A 28 -23.71 -26.44 -7.93
C ARG A 28 -23.04 -25.15 -7.44
N PRO A 29 -22.91 -24.95 -6.11
CA PRO A 29 -22.26 -23.77 -5.55
C PRO A 29 -20.84 -23.50 -6.07
N SER A 30 -20.11 -24.54 -6.51
CA SER A 30 -18.81 -24.43 -7.17
C SER A 30 -18.87 -23.60 -8.46
N ASP A 31 -19.90 -23.82 -9.27
CA ASP A 31 -20.01 -23.26 -10.62
C ASP A 31 -20.31 -21.74 -10.58
N LYS A 32 -20.78 -21.23 -9.44
CA LYS A 32 -21.07 -19.79 -9.25
C LYS A 32 -19.82 -18.98 -8.88
N LYS A 33 -18.81 -19.61 -8.27
CA LYS A 33 -17.57 -18.92 -7.87
C LYS A 33 -16.68 -18.65 -9.09
N ASP A 34 -16.60 -19.62 -9.99
CA ASP A 34 -15.83 -19.49 -11.22
C ASP A 34 -16.41 -18.40 -12.15
N ASP A 35 -17.75 -18.32 -12.25
CA ASP A 35 -18.46 -17.27 -13.00
C ASP A 35 -18.18 -15.86 -12.42
N PHE A 36 -18.17 -15.72 -11.09
CA PHE A 36 -17.93 -14.43 -10.40
C PHE A 36 -16.49 -13.93 -10.56
N LEU A 37 -15.50 -14.81 -10.41
CA LEU A 37 -14.09 -14.45 -10.59
C LEU A 37 -13.80 -14.03 -12.04
N SER A 38 -14.40 -14.72 -13.02
CA SER A 38 -14.28 -14.35 -14.43
C SER A 38 -14.82 -12.93 -14.69
N GLU A 39 -16.01 -12.62 -14.17
CA GLU A 39 -16.62 -11.30 -14.35
C GLU A 39 -15.81 -10.18 -13.67
N ALA A 40 -15.28 -10.43 -12.47
CA ALA A 40 -14.44 -9.46 -11.76
C ALA A 40 -13.15 -9.13 -12.53
N HIS A 41 -12.53 -10.13 -13.17
CA HIS A 41 -11.37 -9.93 -14.04
C HIS A 41 -11.72 -9.19 -15.34
N ASP A 42 -12.90 -9.43 -15.90
CA ASP A 42 -13.39 -8.68 -17.06
C ASP A 42 -13.62 -7.20 -16.73
N VAL A 43 -14.18 -6.90 -15.56
CA VAL A 43 -14.36 -5.52 -15.06
C VAL A 43 -13.00 -4.83 -14.92
N GLU A 44 -12.03 -5.49 -14.30
CA GLU A 44 -10.68 -4.94 -14.10
C GLU A 44 -10.02 -4.58 -15.44
N ARG A 45 -10.04 -5.49 -16.43
CA ARG A 45 -9.49 -5.24 -17.77
C ARG A 45 -10.14 -4.05 -18.47
N ARG A 46 -11.46 -3.89 -18.34
CA ARG A 46 -12.18 -2.73 -18.90
C ARG A 46 -11.75 -1.43 -18.22
N LEU A 47 -11.60 -1.44 -16.90
CA LEU A 47 -11.16 -0.27 -16.14
C LEU A 47 -9.72 0.12 -16.50
N GLU A 48 -8.81 -0.87 -16.61
CA GLU A 48 -7.44 -0.66 -17.10
C GLU A 48 -7.43 -0.02 -18.50
N SER A 49 -8.21 -0.56 -19.43
CA SER A 49 -8.30 -0.06 -20.81
C SER A 49 -8.89 1.37 -20.89
N SER A 50 -9.77 1.72 -19.94
CA SER A 50 -10.38 3.06 -19.89
C SER A 50 -9.45 4.14 -19.36
N GLY A 51 -8.34 3.78 -18.71
CA GLY A 51 -7.46 4.72 -18.01
C GLY A 51 -8.06 5.32 -16.73
N ASN A 52 -9.23 4.86 -16.28
CA ASN A 52 -9.84 5.33 -15.03
C ASN A 52 -9.15 4.68 -13.81
N ILE A 53 -8.00 5.23 -13.44
CA ILE A 53 -7.16 4.72 -12.33
C ILE A 53 -7.90 4.73 -11.00
N TYR A 54 -8.72 5.74 -10.74
CA TYR A 54 -9.52 5.81 -9.51
C TYR A 54 -10.46 4.60 -9.40
N ALA A 55 -11.28 4.37 -10.43
CA ALA A 55 -12.24 3.26 -10.42
C ALA A 55 -11.53 1.90 -10.41
N LEU A 56 -10.38 1.79 -11.09
CA LEU A 56 -9.54 0.59 -11.08
C LEU A 56 -9.04 0.26 -9.68
N GLN A 57 -8.44 1.23 -8.97
CA GLN A 57 -7.93 1.00 -7.62
C GLN A 57 -9.05 0.71 -6.61
N GLN A 58 -10.18 1.40 -6.74
CA GLN A 58 -11.37 1.13 -5.93
C GLN A 58 -11.93 -0.28 -6.18
N HIS A 59 -11.97 -0.73 -7.43
CA HIS A 59 -12.38 -2.10 -7.79
C HIS A 59 -11.46 -3.15 -7.18
N ARG A 60 -10.14 -2.98 -7.32
CA ARG A 60 -9.15 -3.89 -6.72
C ARG A 60 -9.26 -3.94 -5.19
N PHE A 61 -9.46 -2.79 -4.55
CA PHE A 61 -9.71 -2.72 -3.10
C PHE A 61 -10.96 -3.53 -2.70
N ASN A 62 -12.08 -3.33 -3.40
CA ASN A 62 -13.33 -4.04 -3.12
C ASN A 62 -13.23 -5.56 -3.35
N MET A 63 -12.49 -5.99 -4.37
CA MET A 63 -12.22 -7.42 -4.60
C MET A 63 -11.52 -8.04 -3.38
N CYS A 64 -10.55 -7.34 -2.82
CA CYS A 64 -9.80 -7.82 -1.67
C CYS A 64 -10.63 -7.82 -0.38
N GLU A 65 -11.45 -6.80 -0.14
CA GLU A 65 -12.37 -6.78 1.01
C GLU A 65 -13.38 -7.94 0.93
N THR A 66 -13.87 -8.26 -0.27
CA THR A 66 -14.83 -9.36 -0.47
C THR A 66 -14.18 -10.72 -0.21
N ASP A 67 -12.96 -10.95 -0.69
CA ASP A 67 -12.20 -12.19 -0.46
C ASP A 67 -11.86 -12.40 1.04
N MET A 68 -11.53 -11.32 1.74
CA MET A 68 -11.24 -11.34 3.18
C MET A 68 -12.45 -11.69 4.05
N SER A 69 -13.67 -11.42 3.58
CA SER A 69 -14.91 -11.76 4.29
C SER A 69 -15.14 -13.28 4.40
N GLU A 70 -14.57 -14.07 3.48
CA GLU A 70 -14.65 -15.53 3.51
C GLU A 70 -13.57 -16.16 4.43
N PHE A 71 -12.46 -15.45 4.70
CA PHE A 71 -11.32 -15.94 5.49
C PHE A 71 -10.89 -14.97 6.60
N PRO A 72 -11.73 -14.75 7.64
CA PRO A 72 -11.54 -13.73 8.67
C PRO A 72 -10.34 -13.92 9.61
N LYS A 73 -9.47 -14.91 9.36
CA LYS A 73 -8.35 -15.28 10.25
C LYS A 73 -6.98 -14.79 9.78
N ILE A 74 -6.85 -14.28 8.57
CA ILE A 74 -5.57 -13.75 8.09
C ILE A 74 -5.46 -12.30 8.57
N PRO A 75 -4.43 -11.94 9.38
CA PRO A 75 -4.17 -10.55 9.74
C PRO A 75 -4.16 -9.69 8.48
N ASN A 76 -4.77 -8.51 8.50
CA ASN A 76 -4.83 -7.65 7.32
C ASN A 76 -3.40 -7.24 6.90
N THR A 77 -2.84 -7.98 5.95
CA THR A 77 -1.43 -7.93 5.53
C THR A 77 -1.02 -6.52 5.11
N SER A 78 -1.97 -5.78 4.52
CA SER A 78 -1.76 -4.39 4.12
C SER A 78 -1.54 -3.43 5.30
N TYR A 79 -2.20 -3.64 6.44
CA TYR A 79 -2.00 -2.81 7.64
C TYR A 79 -0.65 -3.12 8.29
N ASN A 80 -0.30 -4.41 8.40
CA ASN A 80 1.01 -4.81 8.90
C ASN A 80 2.15 -4.26 8.02
N LEU A 81 1.96 -4.25 6.70
CA LEU A 81 2.91 -3.64 5.77
C LEU A 81 3.04 -2.13 6.05
N PHE A 82 1.91 -1.43 6.20
CA PHE A 82 1.88 0.00 6.49
C PHE A 82 2.62 0.35 7.80
N ASP A 83 2.43 -0.45 8.86
CA ASP A 83 3.10 -0.28 10.14
C ASP A 83 4.62 -0.50 10.00
N VAL A 84 5.04 -1.54 9.28
CA VAL A 84 6.46 -1.79 9.00
C VAL A 84 7.07 -0.64 8.19
N GLU A 85 6.36 -0.09 7.21
CA GLU A 85 6.85 1.09 6.47
C GLU A 85 7.00 2.32 7.37
N GLN A 86 6.11 2.49 8.35
CA GLN A 86 6.23 3.55 9.34
C GLN A 86 7.48 3.37 10.22
N GLU A 87 7.73 2.16 10.72
CA GLU A 87 8.95 1.85 11.49
C GLU A 87 10.23 2.03 10.64
N LEU A 88 10.23 1.59 9.38
CA LEU A 88 11.34 1.80 8.45
C LEU A 88 11.66 3.28 8.25
N ARG A 89 10.62 4.13 8.10
CA ARG A 89 10.78 5.59 8.01
C ARG A 89 11.38 6.17 9.29
N GLU A 90 10.99 5.70 10.46
CA GLU A 90 11.53 6.16 11.74
C GLU A 90 13.02 5.86 11.86
N LEU A 91 13.44 4.62 11.62
CA LEU A 91 14.84 4.22 11.67
C LEU A 91 15.71 5.06 10.71
N VAL A 92 15.23 5.25 9.48
CA VAL A 92 15.95 5.99 8.45
C VAL A 92 16.05 7.47 8.80
N GLN A 93 15.00 8.05 9.38
CA GLN A 93 15.02 9.46 9.79
C GLN A 93 15.93 9.70 11.00
N GLU A 94 15.99 8.75 11.93
CA GLU A 94 16.95 8.76 13.03
C GLU A 94 18.39 8.63 12.50
N GLU A 95 18.64 7.67 11.60
CA GLU A 95 19.95 7.46 10.94
C GLU A 95 20.45 8.75 10.28
N LEU A 96 19.56 9.46 9.55
CA LEU A 96 19.89 10.74 8.93
C LEU A 96 20.14 11.84 9.97
N SER A 97 19.33 11.93 11.02
CA SER A 97 19.52 12.91 12.10
C SER A 97 20.90 12.76 12.75
N ILE A 98 21.31 11.53 13.07
CA ILE A 98 22.61 11.23 13.66
C ILE A 98 23.75 11.65 12.71
N ARG A 99 23.63 11.32 11.41
CA ARG A 99 24.63 11.68 10.39
C ARG A 99 24.75 13.19 10.19
N GLU A 100 23.62 13.91 10.15
CA GLU A 100 23.59 15.37 9.98
C GLU A 100 24.22 16.10 11.16
N ASN A 101 24.04 15.59 12.38
CA ASN A 101 24.59 16.22 13.59
C ASN A 101 26.11 16.12 13.69
N ARG A 102 26.79 15.34 12.81
CA ARG A 102 28.25 15.17 12.74
C ARG A 102 28.92 14.81 14.09
N ILE A 103 28.16 14.27 15.04
CA ILE A 103 28.68 13.83 16.33
C ILE A 103 29.39 12.49 16.10
N SER A 104 30.70 12.55 15.86
CA SER A 104 31.53 11.34 15.78
C SER A 104 31.93 10.94 17.19
N ASN A 105 31.14 10.06 17.80
CA ASN A 105 31.51 9.37 19.03
C ASN A 105 31.12 7.89 18.94
N SER A 106 31.67 7.07 19.85
CA SER A 106 31.41 5.63 19.88
C SER A 106 29.93 5.30 20.03
N ALA A 107 29.20 6.05 20.85
CA ALA A 107 27.76 5.86 21.06
C ALA A 107 26.94 6.06 19.78
N ALA A 108 27.28 7.07 18.96
CA ALA A 108 26.64 7.32 17.68
C ALA A 108 26.95 6.21 16.67
N ALA A 109 28.19 5.70 16.66
CA ALA A 109 28.57 4.57 15.81
C ALA A 109 27.81 3.29 16.20
N ASP A 110 27.72 2.99 17.49
CA ASP A 110 26.97 1.84 18.02
C ASP A 110 25.48 1.94 17.69
N ARG A 111 24.90 3.15 17.80
CA ARG A 111 23.50 3.39 17.44
C ARG A 111 23.27 3.20 15.95
N LEU A 112 24.12 3.75 15.08
CA LEU A 112 24.02 3.55 13.63
C LEU A 112 24.12 2.07 13.24
N GLN A 113 25.00 1.31 13.89
CA GLN A 113 25.12 -0.12 13.65
C GLN A 113 23.85 -0.86 14.10
N HIS A 114 23.26 -0.49 15.24
CA HIS A 114 21.98 -1.04 15.70
C HIS A 114 20.85 -0.73 14.72
N LEU A 115 20.72 0.52 14.26
CA LEU A 115 19.71 0.94 13.29
C LEU A 115 19.83 0.16 11.97
N LYS A 116 21.06 -0.10 11.51
CA LYS A 116 21.31 -0.92 10.32
C LYS A 116 20.77 -2.35 10.48
N SER A 117 21.02 -2.99 11.61
CA SER A 117 20.50 -4.34 11.89
C SER A 117 18.97 -4.36 11.97
N GLN A 118 18.36 -3.35 12.62
CA GLN A 118 16.91 -3.20 12.68
C GLN A 118 16.30 -2.99 11.28
N TYR A 119 16.91 -2.13 10.47
CA TYR A 119 16.46 -1.89 9.10
C TYR A 119 16.45 -3.18 8.26
N GLN A 120 17.49 -4.01 8.38
CA GLN A 120 17.55 -5.29 7.68
C GLN A 120 16.42 -6.23 8.11
N PHE A 121 16.17 -6.34 9.41
CA PHE A 121 15.08 -7.15 9.94
C PHE A 121 13.71 -6.66 9.44
N LEU A 122 13.45 -5.35 9.51
CA LEU A 122 12.20 -4.77 9.03
C LEU A 122 12.04 -4.88 7.51
N SER A 123 13.12 -4.81 6.74
CA SER A 123 13.08 -5.03 5.29
C SER A 123 12.62 -6.46 4.96
N LEU A 124 13.06 -7.45 5.73
CA LEU A 124 12.59 -8.83 5.58
C LEU A 124 11.11 -8.98 5.98
N LYS A 125 10.66 -8.33 7.06
CA LYS A 125 9.23 -8.27 7.42
C LYS A 125 8.39 -7.61 6.33
N TRP A 126 8.88 -6.51 5.75
CA TRP A 126 8.22 -5.82 4.64
C TRP A 126 8.03 -6.75 3.44
N LEU A 127 9.09 -7.46 3.04
CA LEU A 127 9.03 -8.45 1.96
C LEU A 127 8.05 -9.59 2.28
N PHE A 128 8.04 -10.06 3.53
CA PHE A 128 7.09 -11.08 3.98
C PHE A 128 5.64 -10.60 3.85
N TYR A 129 5.31 -9.39 4.31
CA TYR A 129 3.95 -8.90 4.19
C TYR A 129 3.55 -8.64 2.74
N LEU A 130 4.47 -8.13 1.92
CA LEU A 130 4.22 -7.91 0.49
C LEU A 130 4.01 -9.22 -0.26
N SER A 131 4.75 -10.29 0.05
CA SER A 131 4.58 -11.59 -0.61
C SER A 131 3.26 -12.29 -0.29
N ASN A 132 2.58 -11.86 0.78
CA ASN A 132 1.26 -12.33 1.17
C ASN A 132 0.12 -11.47 0.58
N PHE A 133 0.41 -10.53 -0.32
CA PHE A 133 -0.63 -9.78 -1.02
C PHE A 133 -1.39 -10.68 -1.98
N ALA A 134 -2.72 -10.59 -1.96
CA ALA A 134 -3.53 -11.19 -3.01
C ALA A 134 -3.23 -10.52 -4.37
N ALA A 135 -3.53 -11.20 -5.48
CA ALA A 135 -3.12 -10.73 -6.80
C ALA A 135 -3.62 -9.30 -7.13
N ALA A 136 -4.86 -8.97 -6.74
CA ALA A 136 -5.41 -7.61 -6.92
C ALA A 136 -4.73 -6.57 -6.02
N GLN A 137 -4.39 -6.93 -4.78
CA GLN A 137 -3.61 -6.07 -3.86
C GLN A 137 -2.22 -5.77 -4.43
N TRP A 138 -1.55 -6.79 -4.94
CA TRP A 138 -0.22 -6.65 -5.52
C TRP A 138 -0.24 -5.72 -6.73
N ARG A 139 -1.17 -5.92 -7.67
CA ARG A 139 -1.31 -5.02 -8.84
C ARG A 139 -1.67 -3.60 -8.45
N ALA A 140 -2.51 -3.43 -7.43
CA ALA A 140 -2.86 -2.12 -6.88
C ALA A 140 -1.63 -1.39 -6.32
N PHE A 141 -0.89 -2.09 -5.47
CA PHE A 141 0.32 -1.59 -4.83
C PHE A 141 1.42 -1.27 -5.85
N ASP A 142 1.69 -2.18 -6.79
CA ASP A 142 2.71 -2.00 -7.83
C ASP A 142 2.39 -0.80 -8.73
N LEU A 143 1.13 -0.69 -9.21
CA LEU A 143 0.67 0.48 -9.96
C LEU A 143 0.87 1.77 -9.17
N TRP A 144 0.47 1.79 -7.90
CA TRP A 144 0.59 2.98 -7.06
C TRP A 144 2.06 3.37 -6.82
N ARG A 145 2.91 2.38 -6.48
CA ARG A 145 4.33 2.59 -6.16
C ARG A 145 5.21 2.78 -7.40
N SER A 146 4.68 2.57 -8.61
CA SER A 146 5.37 2.92 -9.86
C SER A 146 5.66 4.43 -9.97
N HIS A 147 4.89 5.28 -9.29
CA HIS A 147 5.18 6.71 -9.22
C HIS A 147 6.23 7.00 -8.13
N PRO A 148 7.43 7.53 -8.47
CA PRO A 148 8.53 7.69 -7.51
C PRO A 148 8.22 8.66 -6.36
N GLN A 149 7.23 9.54 -6.56
CA GLN A 149 6.75 10.50 -5.56
C GLN A 149 5.36 10.15 -5.00
N TRP A 150 4.95 8.87 -5.03
CA TRP A 150 3.67 8.41 -4.46
C TRP A 150 3.40 8.97 -3.05
N TYR A 151 4.45 9.09 -2.25
CA TYR A 151 4.38 9.60 -0.88
C TYR A 151 4.03 11.08 -0.78
N MET A 152 4.09 11.85 -1.88
CA MET A 152 3.68 13.26 -1.96
C MET A 152 2.21 13.43 -2.33
N HIS A 153 1.41 12.36 -2.26
CA HIS A 153 -0.04 12.44 -2.38
C HIS A 153 -0.63 13.45 -1.39
N SER A 154 -1.56 14.29 -1.85
CA SER A 154 -2.12 15.43 -1.10
C SER A 154 -2.61 15.06 0.30
N GLN A 155 -3.25 13.90 0.46
CA GLN A 155 -3.72 13.45 1.78
C GLN A 155 -2.60 13.09 2.76
N LEU A 156 -1.46 12.59 2.27
CA LEU A 156 -0.29 12.32 3.11
C LEU A 156 0.44 13.62 3.47
N VAL A 157 0.44 14.59 2.54
CA VAL A 157 0.91 15.96 2.78
C VAL A 157 0.05 16.63 3.83
N ASP A 158 -1.28 16.59 3.70
CA ASP A 158 -2.24 17.17 4.64
C ASP A 158 -2.09 16.55 6.04
N ASP A 159 -1.88 15.25 6.13
CA ASP A 159 -1.59 14.57 7.40
C ASP A 159 -0.27 15.06 8.03
N CYS A 160 0.78 15.20 7.22
CA CYS A 160 2.05 15.78 7.66
C CYS A 160 1.87 17.22 8.14
N VAL A 161 1.06 18.03 7.44
CA VAL A 161 0.73 19.41 7.83
C VAL A 161 -0.05 19.44 9.15
N GLY A 162 -1.06 18.59 9.31
CA GLY A 162 -1.88 18.48 10.52
C GLY A 162 -1.06 18.10 11.75
N ARG A 163 0.01 17.30 11.58
CA ARG A 163 0.99 16.97 12.62
C ARG A 163 2.08 18.03 12.83
N GLN A 164 1.93 19.22 12.22
CA GLN A 164 2.89 20.32 12.24
C GLN A 164 4.30 19.90 11.74
N GLY A 165 4.32 19.00 10.76
CA GLY A 165 5.52 18.41 10.19
C GLY A 165 6.27 19.32 9.20
N CYS A 166 7.21 18.71 8.48
CA CYS A 166 8.04 19.41 7.48
C CYS A 166 7.22 20.09 6.38
N CYS A 167 6.08 19.50 5.99
CA CYS A 167 5.20 20.06 4.97
C CYS A 167 4.51 21.36 5.40
N ALA A 168 4.17 21.51 6.69
CA ALA A 168 3.63 22.78 7.21
C ALA A 168 4.65 23.91 7.17
N ARG A 169 5.93 23.59 7.35
CA ARG A 169 7.03 24.57 7.37
C ARG A 169 7.64 24.85 6.00
N GLY A 170 7.32 24.05 4.99
CA GLY A 170 7.91 24.20 3.65
C GLY A 170 9.42 23.96 3.59
N CYS A 171 10.01 23.20 4.51
CA CYS A 171 11.48 23.01 4.54
C CYS A 171 12.02 22.06 3.44
N GLY A 172 11.15 21.47 2.60
CA GLY A 172 11.53 20.60 1.50
C GLY A 172 12.01 19.19 1.88
N CYS A 173 12.20 18.89 3.18
CA CYS A 173 12.76 17.59 3.60
C CYS A 173 11.93 16.38 3.15
N CYS A 174 10.60 16.48 3.14
CA CYS A 174 9.74 15.39 2.67
C CYS A 174 9.86 15.22 1.15
N LEU A 175 9.72 16.31 0.37
CA LEU A 175 9.83 16.27 -1.09
C LEU A 175 11.18 15.70 -1.56
N ASN A 176 12.27 16.09 -0.90
CA ASN A 176 13.61 15.66 -1.26
C ASN A 176 14.02 14.34 -0.60
N ARG A 177 13.08 13.61 0.02
CA ARG A 177 13.41 12.38 0.78
C ARG A 177 14.05 11.34 -0.11
N SER A 178 13.46 11.04 -1.27
CA SER A 178 13.99 10.03 -2.20
C SER A 178 15.39 10.39 -2.70
N HIS A 179 15.70 11.67 -2.90
CA HIS A 179 17.01 12.14 -3.36
C HIS A 179 18.08 12.08 -2.26
N ASN A 180 17.69 12.27 -1.01
CA ASN A 180 18.60 12.29 0.13
C ASN A 180 18.88 10.90 0.72
N LEU A 181 18.24 9.86 0.19
CA LEU A 181 18.41 8.48 0.65
C LEU A 181 19.30 7.70 -0.30
N ASP A 182 20.17 6.88 0.30
CA ASP A 182 20.83 5.79 -0.42
C ASP A 182 19.76 4.83 -0.96
N ALA A 183 20.00 4.26 -2.15
CA ALA A 183 19.18 3.19 -2.72
C ALA A 183 18.96 2.04 -1.72
N SER A 184 19.95 1.76 -0.85
CA SER A 184 19.84 0.75 0.22
C SER A 184 18.86 1.12 1.35
N ARG A 185 18.31 2.35 1.34
CA ARG A 185 17.34 2.91 2.30
C ARG A 185 16.04 3.38 1.64
N SER A 186 15.77 2.92 0.42
CA SER A 186 14.58 3.31 -0.36
C SER A 186 13.23 3.02 0.33
N LEU A 187 13.15 2.02 1.22
CA LEU A 187 11.94 1.74 1.98
C LEU A 187 11.64 2.80 3.07
N GLY A 188 12.61 3.64 3.40
CA GLY A 188 12.45 4.76 4.34
C GLY A 188 11.88 6.04 3.73
N VAL A 189 11.45 6.00 2.47
CA VAL A 189 10.88 7.15 1.77
C VAL A 189 9.49 7.50 2.35
N GLY A 190 9.23 8.80 2.56
CA GLY A 190 7.93 9.32 2.96
C GLY A 190 7.99 10.59 3.81
N HIS A 191 6.86 10.92 4.45
CA HIS A 191 6.74 12.09 5.32
C HIS A 191 7.46 11.92 6.66
N CYS A 192 7.68 13.05 7.35
CA CYS A 192 8.37 13.05 8.62
C CYS A 192 7.60 12.28 9.71
N THR A 193 8.36 11.57 10.53
CA THR A 193 7.93 10.90 11.76
C THR A 193 8.44 11.70 12.96
N LEU A 194 8.26 11.15 14.17
CA LEU A 194 8.80 11.76 15.40
C LEU A 194 10.34 11.83 15.40
N GLU A 195 11.00 10.94 14.64
CA GLU A 195 12.47 10.85 14.53
C GLU A 195 13.07 11.83 13.50
N CYS A 196 12.25 12.65 12.85
CA CYS A 196 12.75 13.62 11.88
C CYS A 196 13.61 14.70 12.57
N GLY A 197 14.92 14.69 12.32
CA GLY A 197 15.86 15.69 12.85
C GLY A 197 15.47 17.14 12.54
N CYS A 198 14.94 17.42 11.34
CA CYS A 198 14.42 18.75 11.00
C CYS A 198 13.26 19.18 11.90
N CYS A 199 12.31 18.28 12.17
CA CYS A 199 11.20 18.55 13.08
C CYS A 199 11.66 18.68 14.53
N ALA A 200 12.59 17.85 14.99
CA ALA A 200 13.14 17.93 16.34
C ALA A 200 13.83 19.29 16.57
N ARG A 201 14.67 19.73 15.63
CA ARG A 201 15.33 21.05 15.69
C ARG A 201 14.32 22.20 15.68
N ALA A 202 13.31 22.16 14.82
CA ALA A 202 12.29 23.20 14.76
C ALA A 202 11.44 23.27 16.04
N ARG A 203 11.20 22.12 16.69
CA ARG A 203 10.47 22.03 17.95
C ARG A 203 11.30 22.49 19.14
N GLY A 204 12.62 22.35 19.08
CA GLY A 204 13.56 22.74 20.14
C GLY A 204 13.71 21.74 21.28
N PHE A 205 13.08 20.56 21.18
CA PHE A 205 13.23 19.47 22.14
C PHE A 205 12.95 18.10 21.52
N GLU A 206 13.50 17.07 22.15
CA GLU A 206 13.24 15.66 21.82
C GLU A 206 12.16 15.09 22.74
N PHE A 207 11.32 14.21 22.19
CA PHE A 207 10.35 13.47 22.99
C PHE A 207 11.06 12.33 23.74
N SER A 208 10.65 12.07 24.97
CA SER A 208 11.03 10.83 25.66
C SER A 208 10.44 9.62 24.95
N GLU A 209 11.01 8.43 25.16
CA GLU A 209 10.47 7.18 24.59
C GLU A 209 9.02 6.92 25.01
N SER A 210 8.65 7.29 26.25
CA SER A 210 7.25 7.21 26.70
C SER A 210 6.34 8.16 25.91
N GLN A 211 6.74 9.42 25.72
CA GLN A 211 5.97 10.39 24.93
C GLN A 211 5.86 9.98 23.46
N LYS A 212 6.91 9.39 22.89
CA LYS A 212 6.88 8.83 21.54
C LYS A 212 5.87 7.70 21.44
N THR A 213 5.85 6.81 22.45
CA THR A 213 4.87 5.71 22.53
C THR A 213 3.45 6.25 22.62
N ASP A 214 3.18 7.18 23.53
CA ASP A 214 1.86 7.80 23.69
C ASP A 214 1.38 8.48 22.39
N LEU A 215 2.27 9.23 21.72
CA LEU A 215 1.95 9.87 20.44
C LEU A 215 1.73 8.85 19.32
N LYS A 216 2.53 7.77 19.27
CA LYS A 216 2.32 6.69 18.30
C LYS A 216 0.98 6.02 18.54
N ASP A 217 0.61 5.71 19.78
CA ASP A 217 -0.69 5.10 20.09
C ASP A 217 -1.86 6.03 19.70
N LEU A 218 -1.70 7.34 19.86
CA LEU A 218 -2.68 8.33 19.39
C LEU A 218 -2.81 8.37 17.86
N TYR A 219 -1.71 8.24 17.12
CA TYR A 219 -1.71 8.28 15.65
C TYR A 219 -2.00 6.92 15.00
N GLN A 220 -1.64 5.83 15.65
CA GLN A 220 -1.77 4.47 15.15
C GLN A 220 -3.06 3.82 15.61
N SER A 221 -3.78 4.41 16.58
CA SER A 221 -5.02 3.95 17.22
C SER A 221 -5.38 2.57 16.70
N LYS A 222 -4.69 1.56 17.24
CA LYS A 222 -4.66 0.21 16.68
C LYS A 222 -6.08 -0.18 16.31
N TRP A 223 -6.24 -0.82 15.16
CA TRP A 223 -7.49 -1.45 14.76
C TRP A 223 -7.80 -2.61 15.74
N GLU A 224 -8.12 -2.29 16.98
CA GLU A 224 -8.51 -3.21 18.03
C GLU A 224 -10.02 -3.39 17.94
N GLY A 225 -10.43 -4.19 16.96
CA GLY A 225 -11.68 -4.94 17.04
C GLY A 225 -12.97 -4.10 16.96
N ALA A 226 -12.99 -2.95 16.31
CA ALA A 226 -14.27 -2.39 15.87
C ALA A 226 -14.93 -3.44 14.96
N PRO A 227 -16.12 -3.98 15.33
CA PRO A 227 -16.78 -4.98 14.51
C PRO A 227 -17.02 -4.42 13.12
N TRP A 228 -16.64 -5.16 12.09
CA TRP A 228 -16.86 -4.86 10.67
C TRP A 228 -18.36 -4.98 10.31
N ASN A 229 -19.26 -4.57 11.19
CA ASN A 229 -20.69 -4.84 11.11
C ASN A 229 -21.43 -3.67 10.43
N GLY A 230 -20.75 -2.86 9.62
CA GLY A 230 -21.34 -1.71 8.92
C GLY A 230 -21.84 -0.58 9.83
N ALA A 231 -21.72 -0.72 11.16
CA ALA A 231 -21.88 0.39 12.08
C ALA A 231 -20.60 1.23 11.99
N TYR A 232 -20.62 2.22 11.09
CA TYR A 232 -19.71 3.37 11.14
C TYR A 232 -19.91 4.07 12.50
N GLY A 233 -19.34 3.49 13.54
CA GLY A 233 -19.27 4.06 14.87
C GLY A 233 -18.53 5.39 14.74
N GLN A 234 -19.10 6.42 15.36
CA GLN A 234 -18.77 7.84 15.23
C GLN A 234 -17.35 8.25 15.68
N ASP A 235 -16.38 7.33 15.73
CA ASP A 235 -15.00 7.70 16.04
C ASP A 235 -14.29 8.21 14.78
N ARG A 236 -14.27 9.55 14.64
CA ARG A 236 -13.58 10.27 13.57
C ARG A 236 -12.09 9.86 13.45
N ARG A 237 -11.46 9.34 14.51
CA ARG A 237 -10.05 8.93 14.50
C ARG A 237 -9.82 7.66 13.68
N ASN A 238 -10.70 6.68 13.79
CA ASN A 238 -10.62 5.44 12.99
C ASN A 238 -10.71 5.75 11.49
N PHE A 239 -11.56 6.71 11.12
CA PHE A 239 -11.69 7.13 9.73
C PHE A 239 -10.41 7.79 9.19
N HIS A 240 -9.71 8.57 10.02
CA HIS A 240 -8.44 9.19 9.62
C HIS A 240 -7.37 8.15 9.34
N CYS A 241 -7.14 7.22 10.28
CA CYS A 241 -6.12 6.17 10.13
C CYS A 241 -6.40 5.26 8.92
N MET A 242 -7.65 4.85 8.72
CA MET A 242 -8.06 4.09 7.54
C MET A 242 -7.78 4.84 6.25
N LYS A 243 -8.07 6.15 6.20
CA LYS A 243 -7.83 6.97 5.02
C LYS A 243 -6.35 7.09 4.69
N ILE A 244 -5.49 7.29 5.69
CA ILE A 244 -4.04 7.37 5.50
C ILE A 244 -3.48 6.02 5.05
N HIS A 245 -3.95 4.92 5.63
CA HIS A 245 -3.61 3.56 5.17
C HIS A 245 -4.01 3.35 3.71
N GLN A 246 -5.26 3.65 3.36
CA GLN A 246 -5.79 3.47 2.00
C GLN A 246 -4.97 4.25 0.97
N VAL A 247 -4.68 5.52 1.25
CA VAL A 247 -3.85 6.34 0.36
C VAL A 247 -2.42 5.79 0.28
N SER A 248 -1.84 5.33 1.39
CA SER A 248 -0.45 4.86 1.43
C SER A 248 -0.23 3.55 0.68
N ILE A 249 -1.21 2.63 0.75
CA ILE A 249 -1.11 1.31 0.14
C ILE A 249 -1.75 1.28 -1.26
N TRP A 250 -2.90 1.92 -1.44
CA TRP A 250 -3.74 1.80 -2.64
C TRP A 250 -3.75 3.06 -3.52
N GLY A 251 -3.32 4.20 -2.98
CA GLY A 251 -3.21 5.45 -3.74
C GLY A 251 -4.52 6.20 -3.98
N PHE A 252 -5.69 5.69 -3.59
CA PHE A 252 -6.96 6.38 -3.81
C PHE A 252 -7.59 6.91 -2.52
N VAL A 253 -8.45 7.94 -2.68
CA VAL A 253 -9.25 8.50 -1.59
C VAL A 253 -10.71 8.12 -1.80
N PRO A 254 -11.34 7.35 -0.89
CA PRO A 254 -12.73 6.94 -1.05
C PRO A 254 -13.68 8.12 -1.32
N GLY A 255 -14.51 7.99 -2.34
CA GLY A 255 -15.53 8.98 -2.71
C GLY A 255 -15.00 10.23 -3.42
N SER A 256 -13.69 10.34 -3.66
CA SER A 256 -13.13 11.52 -4.33
C SER A 256 -13.42 11.55 -5.83
N GLY A 257 -13.45 10.39 -6.49
CA GLY A 257 -13.55 10.28 -7.95
C GLY A 257 -12.34 10.83 -8.71
N LYS A 258 -11.30 11.30 -8.02
CA LYS A 258 -10.11 11.92 -8.62
C LYS A 258 -9.06 10.87 -8.93
N ASN A 259 -8.34 11.04 -10.03
CA ASN A 259 -7.19 10.20 -10.34
C ASN A 259 -6.13 10.33 -9.22
N PRO A 260 -5.70 9.22 -8.59
CA PRO A 260 -4.61 9.19 -7.62
C PRO A 260 -3.36 9.99 -7.99
N PHE A 261 -2.95 9.93 -9.25
CA PHE A 261 -1.71 10.57 -9.68
C PHE A 261 -1.86 12.10 -9.82
N ASP A 262 -3.05 12.59 -10.15
CA ASP A 262 -3.35 14.03 -10.19
C ASP A 262 -3.38 14.65 -8.78
N MET A 263 -3.41 13.81 -7.74
CA MET A 263 -3.38 14.23 -6.34
C MET A 263 -1.97 14.26 -5.76
N ILE A 264 -0.92 13.95 -6.54
CA ILE A 264 0.47 14.03 -6.09
C ILE A 264 0.94 15.49 -6.21
N ASN A 265 1.08 16.16 -5.06
CA ASN A 265 1.49 17.56 -4.96
C ASN A 265 3.01 17.69 -4.90
N ALA A 266 3.71 17.08 -5.86
CA ALA A 266 5.11 17.38 -6.07
C ALA A 266 5.19 18.56 -7.05
N PRO A 267 5.79 19.71 -6.68
CA PRO A 267 6.18 20.66 -7.71
C PRO A 267 7.07 19.91 -8.71
N PRO A 268 6.96 20.18 -10.03
CA PRO A 268 7.87 19.60 -11.01
C PRO A 268 9.29 19.84 -10.52
N SER A 269 10.10 18.78 -10.49
CA SER A 269 11.44 18.80 -9.90
C SER A 269 12.22 20.04 -10.36
N TYR A 270 13.00 20.62 -9.45
CA TYR A 270 13.92 21.72 -9.75
C TYR A 270 15.11 21.30 -10.66
N ASP A 271 14.99 20.19 -11.39
CA ASP A 271 16.01 19.63 -12.30
C ASP A 271 15.90 20.14 -13.74
N GLN A 272 15.09 21.17 -14.01
CA GLN A 272 15.11 21.88 -15.31
C GLN A 272 15.99 23.14 -15.31
N SER A 273 16.90 23.28 -14.34
CA SER A 273 17.86 24.39 -14.29
C SER A 273 19.30 24.00 -14.62
N GLU A 274 19.52 23.00 -15.47
CA GLU A 274 20.81 22.79 -16.12
C GLU A 274 20.64 22.60 -17.63
N GLY A 275 20.62 23.71 -18.37
CA GLY A 275 20.46 23.63 -19.83
C GLY A 275 20.38 24.95 -20.58
N LYS A 276 21.09 26.00 -20.13
CA LYS A 276 21.46 27.15 -21.01
C LYS A 276 22.55 27.99 -20.34
N LYS A 277 23.80 27.54 -20.48
CA LYS A 277 24.96 28.43 -20.44
C LYS A 277 25.55 28.50 -21.85
N SER A 278 25.38 29.68 -22.45
CA SER A 278 26.28 30.36 -23.39
C SER A 278 27.04 29.51 -24.41
N LYS A 279 26.52 29.46 -25.64
CA LYS A 279 27.35 29.63 -26.83
C LYS A 279 27.07 31.05 -27.31
N ASP A 280 28.04 31.92 -27.16
CA ASP A 280 28.29 33.13 -27.97
C ASP A 280 29.62 33.69 -27.46
N ASP A 281 30.71 33.05 -27.90
CA ASP A 281 32.04 33.63 -27.96
C ASP A 281 32.81 32.84 -29.02
N GLU A 282 32.57 33.19 -30.28
CA GLU A 282 33.53 32.93 -31.35
C GLU A 282 33.27 33.86 -32.55
N SER A 283 34.36 34.47 -33.03
CA SER A 283 34.50 35.34 -34.21
C SER A 283 34.12 36.82 -33.96
N ILE A 284 34.95 37.84 -34.23
CA ILE A 284 35.95 38.03 -35.30
C ILE A 284 37.00 39.07 -34.83
N GLU A 285 38.29 38.71 -34.85
CA GLU A 285 39.39 39.65 -35.14
C GLU A 285 40.08 39.11 -36.40
N GLU A 286 39.92 39.79 -37.53
CA GLU A 286 40.88 39.78 -38.64
C GLU A 286 40.58 40.94 -39.61
N ALA A 287 41.66 41.64 -39.98
CA ALA A 287 41.82 42.79 -40.90
C ALA A 287 41.62 44.22 -40.33
#